data_AF-A0A7X5ECF0-F1
#
_entry.id   AF-A0A7X5ECF0-F1
#
_cell.length_a   1.000
_cell.length_b   1.000
_cell.length_c   1.000
_cell.angle_alpha   90.00
_cell.angle_beta   90.00
_cell.angle_gamma   90.00
#
_symmetry.space_group_name_H-M   'P 1'
#
loop_
_entity.id
_entity.type
_entity.pdbx_description
1 polymer ?
#
loop_
_entity_poly.entity_id
_entity_poly.type
_entity_poly.pdbx_seq_one_letter_code
_entity_poly.pdbx_strand_id
1 'polypeptide(L)'
;MGRILAADIESFSDVDLIKCGVYAYADSPAFEILLFAYSFDGGETQIIDLAQGEKLPAEVEDAIFDVSVTKTAYNANFERTCLSKHFGR
;
A
#
# COMPACT_ATOMS: atom_id res chain seq x y z
N MET A 1 3.86 -20.73 -11.16
CA MET A 1 3.79 -19.27 -11.00
C MET A 1 3.53 -19.01 -9.54
N GLY A 2 4.28 -18.13 -8.87
CA GLY A 2 3.97 -17.72 -7.49
C GLY A 2 2.66 -16.90 -7.46
N ARG A 3 2.04 -16.81 -6.29
CA ARG A 3 0.83 -15.98 -6.07
C ARG A 3 1.17 -14.51 -6.32
N ILE A 4 0.25 -13.77 -6.94
CA ILE A 4 0.41 -12.34 -7.24
C ILE A 4 -0.58 -11.53 -6.41
N LEU A 5 -0.09 -10.51 -5.72
CA LEU A 5 -0.88 -9.47 -5.08
C LEU A 5 -0.70 -8.17 -5.87
N ALA A 6 -1.72 -7.79 -6.64
CA ALA A 6 -1.80 -6.46 -7.21
C ALA A 6 -2.30 -5.49 -6.13
N ALA A 7 -1.65 -4.34 -5.98
CA ALA A 7 -1.99 -3.35 -4.96
C ALA A 7 -1.95 -1.94 -5.54
N ASP A 8 -2.79 -1.07 -5.00
CA ASP A 8 -2.82 0.37 -5.28
C ASP A 8 -3.21 1.13 -4.00
N ILE A 9 -2.62 2.30 -3.78
CA ILE A 9 -2.73 3.06 -2.53
C ILE A 9 -3.14 4.49 -2.82
N GLU A 10 -4.21 4.93 -2.14
CA GLU A 10 -4.52 6.34 -2.01
C GLU A 10 -4.06 6.82 -0.64
N SER A 11 -3.39 7.96 -0.59
CA SER A 11 -2.79 8.47 0.64
C SER A 11 -2.90 9.98 0.76
N PHE A 12 -2.77 10.45 1.99
CA PHE A 12 -2.65 11.85 2.34
C PHE A 12 -1.28 12.12 2.95
N SER A 13 -0.74 13.30 2.64
CA SER A 13 0.38 13.92 3.34
C SER A 13 0.22 15.43 3.25
N ASP A 14 0.72 16.15 4.24
CA ASP A 14 0.72 17.62 4.27
C ASP A 14 1.83 18.24 3.41
N VAL A 15 2.69 17.42 2.81
CA VAL A 15 3.75 17.84 1.87
C VAL A 15 3.46 17.35 0.45
N ASP A 16 3.98 18.10 -0.52
CA ASP A 16 3.74 17.87 -1.94
C ASP A 16 4.65 16.76 -2.49
N LEU A 17 4.06 15.64 -2.92
CA LEU A 17 4.78 14.48 -3.46
C LEU A 17 5.72 14.82 -4.61
N ILE A 18 5.28 15.67 -5.56
CA ILE A 18 6.04 16.01 -6.76
C ILE A 18 7.27 16.83 -6.38
N LYS A 19 7.17 17.67 -5.33
CA LYS A 19 8.27 18.52 -4.88
C LYS A 19 9.28 17.80 -3.99
N CYS A 20 8.84 16.87 -3.14
CA CYS A 20 9.70 16.26 -2.11
C CYS A 20 10.08 14.80 -2.39
N GLY A 21 9.40 14.13 -3.32
CA GLY A 21 9.55 12.71 -3.57
C GLY A 21 8.93 11.84 -2.47
N VAL A 22 8.80 10.54 -2.74
CA VAL A 22 7.98 9.66 -1.90
C VAL A 22 8.52 9.47 -0.47
N TYR A 23 9.84 9.49 -0.27
CA TYR A 23 10.41 9.29 1.06
C TYR A 23 10.00 10.40 2.02
N ALA A 24 10.20 11.67 1.65
CA ALA A 24 9.78 12.81 2.46
C ALA A 24 8.25 12.90 2.58
N TYR A 25 7.53 12.54 1.51
CA TYR A 25 6.07 12.48 1.52
C TYR A 25 5.51 11.49 2.55
N ALA A 26 6.01 10.26 2.54
CA ALA A 26 5.61 9.21 3.47
C ALA A 26 6.15 9.47 4.89
N ASP A 27 7.29 10.14 5.04
CA ASP A 27 7.86 10.41 6.36
C ASP A 27 7.13 11.49 7.17
N SER A 28 6.26 12.27 6.54
CA SER A 28 5.45 13.28 7.24
C SER A 28 4.74 12.68 8.47
N PRO A 29 4.73 13.38 9.61
CA PRO A 29 3.89 13.00 10.75
C PRO A 29 2.39 12.97 10.44
N ALA A 30 1.95 13.69 9.40
CA ALA A 30 0.57 13.72 8.94
C ALA A 30 0.27 12.68 7.84
N PHE A 31 1.25 11.86 7.45
CA PHE A 31 1.04 10.85 6.41
C PHE A 31 0.08 9.76 6.88
N GLU A 32 -0.88 9.42 6.02
CA GLU A 32 -1.81 8.30 6.21
C GLU A 32 -2.14 7.62 4.88
N ILE A 33 -2.31 6.29 4.92
CA ILE A 33 -2.95 5.55 3.82
C ILE A 33 -4.45 5.65 4.05
N LEU A 34 -5.17 6.16 3.04
CA LEU A 34 -6.61 6.35 3.08
C LEU A 34 -7.34 5.10 2.57
N LEU A 35 -6.98 4.65 1.37
CA LEU A 35 -7.58 3.48 0.72
C LEU A 35 -6.48 2.51 0.30
N PHE A 36 -6.80 1.22 0.41
CA PHE A 36 -5.97 0.15 -0.12
C PHE A 36 -6.81 -0.73 -1.05
N ALA A 37 -6.53 -0.66 -2.34
CA ALA A 37 -7.14 -1.53 -3.34
C ALA A 37 -6.23 -2.72 -3.61
N TYR A 38 -6.81 -3.92 -3.71
CA TYR A 38 -6.03 -5.12 -4.02
C TYR A 38 -6.77 -6.14 -4.87
N SER A 39 -6.01 -6.97 -5.56
CA SER A 39 -6.50 -8.13 -6.29
C SER A 39 -5.48 -9.26 -6.21
N PHE A 40 -5.94 -10.47 -5.91
CA PHE A 40 -5.13 -11.67 -6.01
C PHE A 40 -5.28 -12.31 -7.38
N ASP A 41 -4.15 -12.58 -8.02
CA ASP A 41 -4.07 -13.34 -9.28
C ASP A 41 -5.01 -12.83 -10.40
N GLY A 42 -5.26 -11.51 -10.43
CA GLY A 42 -6.15 -10.88 -11.42
C GLY A 42 -7.65 -11.08 -11.16
N GLY A 43 -8.01 -11.51 -9.95
CA GLY A 43 -9.39 -11.60 -9.49
C GLY A 43 -10.06 -10.24 -9.27
N GLU A 44 -11.25 -10.26 -8.70
CA GLU A 44 -12.04 -9.06 -8.42
C GLU A 44 -11.29 -8.12 -7.46
N THR A 45 -11.18 -6.85 -7.84
CA THR A 45 -10.57 -5.83 -6.97
C THR A 45 -11.43 -5.59 -5.75
N GLN A 46 -10.82 -5.70 -4.58
CA GLN A 46 -11.40 -5.32 -3.30
C GLN A 46 -10.79 -3.98 -2.86
N ILE A 47 -11.56 -3.19 -2.11
CA ILE A 47 -11.11 -1.89 -1.60
C ILE A 47 -11.32 -1.89 -0.08
N ILE A 48 -10.29 -1.48 0.65
CA ILE A 48 -10.32 -1.31 2.10
C ILE A 48 -10.22 0.20 2.41
N ASP A 49 -11.20 0.71 3.14
CA ASP A 49 -11.25 2.11 3.61
C ASP A 49 -10.60 2.24 5.00
N LEU A 50 -9.27 2.39 4.99
CA LEU A 50 -8.48 2.53 6.22
C LEU A 50 -8.80 3.85 6.94
N ALA A 51 -9.16 4.91 6.20
CA ALA A 51 -9.55 6.20 6.77
C ALA A 51 -10.87 6.12 7.56
N GLN A 52 -11.76 5.19 7.21
CA GLN A 52 -12.98 4.88 7.97
C GLN A 52 -12.79 3.77 9.02
N GLY A 53 -11.55 3.32 9.25
CA GLY A 53 -11.21 2.34 10.28
C GLY A 53 -11.45 0.89 9.88
N GLU A 54 -11.66 0.60 8.58
CA GLU A 54 -11.55 -0.77 8.09
C GLU A 54 -10.13 -1.31 8.31
N LYS A 55 -9.98 -2.63 8.27
CA LYS A 55 -8.71 -3.30 8.50
C LYS A 55 -8.37 -4.17 7.32
N LEU A 56 -7.09 -4.24 7.00
CA LEU A 56 -6.58 -5.22 6.05
C LEU A 56 -6.96 -6.62 6.53
N PRO A 57 -7.53 -7.47 5.66
CA PRO A 57 -7.68 -8.89 5.95
C PRO A 57 -6.32 -9.51 6.24
N ALA A 58 -6.25 -10.44 7.20
CA ALA A 58 -5.00 -11.07 7.62
C ALA A 58 -4.21 -11.67 6.43
N GLU A 59 -4.92 -12.29 5.49
CA GLU A 59 -4.31 -12.86 4.28
C GLU A 59 -3.63 -11.81 3.39
N VAL A 60 -4.16 -10.59 3.33
CA VAL A 60 -3.57 -9.48 2.56
C VAL A 60 -2.32 -8.97 3.26
N GLU A 61 -2.39 -8.76 4.58
CA GLU A 61 -1.25 -8.35 5.38
C GLU A 61 -0.11 -9.38 5.28
N ASP A 62 -0.41 -10.67 5.46
CA ASP A 62 0.56 -11.75 5.32
C ASP A 62 1.20 -11.75 3.93
N ALA A 63 0.40 -11.58 2.87
CA ALA A 63 0.88 -11.55 1.49
C ALA A 63 1.81 -10.36 1.17
N ILE A 64 1.64 -9.20 1.84
CA ILE A 64 2.54 -8.06 1.68
C ILE A 64 3.98 -8.43 2.08
N PHE A 65 4.12 -9.20 3.17
CA PHE A 65 5.43 -9.57 3.73
C PHE A 65 5.95 -10.94 3.27
N ASP A 66 5.10 -11.78 2.69
CA ASP A 66 5.51 -13.07 2.15
C ASP A 66 6.40 -12.89 0.91
N VAL A 67 7.64 -13.39 1.00
CA VAL A 67 8.64 -13.35 -0.08
C VAL A 67 8.29 -14.26 -1.25
N SER A 68 7.39 -15.23 -1.05
CA SER A 68 6.87 -16.11 -2.10
C SER A 68 5.76 -15.47 -2.93
N VAL A 69 5.15 -14.39 -2.43
CA VAL A 69 4.13 -13.60 -3.13
C VAL A 69 4.79 -12.47 -3.92
N THR A 70 4.47 -12.37 -5.20
CA THR A 70 4.91 -11.24 -6.05
C THR A 70 3.94 -10.08 -5.87
N LYS A 71 4.46 -8.91 -5.50
CA LYS A 71 3.66 -7.67 -5.38
C LYS A 71 3.78 -6.89 -6.68
N THR A 72 2.67 -6.49 -7.27
CA THR A 72 2.64 -5.71 -8.51
C THR A 72 1.84 -4.43 -8.30
N ALA A 73 2.36 -3.31 -8.81
CA ALA A 73 1.68 -2.03 -8.81
C ALA A 73 2.23 -1.19 -9.97
N TYR A 74 1.54 -0.11 -10.35
CA TYR A 74 2.00 0.74 -11.44
C TYR A 74 3.29 1.49 -11.06
N ASN A 75 3.41 1.91 -9.80
CA ASN A 75 4.62 2.52 -9.25
C ASN A 75 5.05 1.82 -7.96
N ALA A 76 5.39 0.52 -8.03
CA ALA A 76 5.69 -0.30 -6.85
C ALA A 76 6.66 0.31 -5.81
N ASN A 77 7.53 1.26 -6.19
CA ASN A 77 8.36 1.99 -5.24
C ASN A 77 7.55 2.90 -4.30
N PHE A 78 6.52 3.59 -4.80
CA PHE A 78 5.66 4.41 -3.96
C PHE A 78 4.88 3.55 -2.98
N GLU A 79 4.24 2.50 -3.47
CA GLU A 79 3.35 1.62 -2.73
C GLU A 79 4.15 0.91 -1.62
N ARG A 80 5.35 0.41 -1.95
CA ARG A 80 6.27 -0.16 -0.97
C ARG A 80 6.68 0.83 0.12
N THR A 81 6.97 2.08 -0.24
CA THR A 81 7.41 3.11 0.72
C THR A 81 6.28 3.48 1.68
N CYS A 82 5.07 3.67 1.15
CA CYS A 82 3.86 3.93 1.92
C CYS A 82 3.55 2.78 2.89
N LEU A 83 3.62 1.53 2.43
CA LEU A 83 3.40 0.35 3.27
C LEU A 83 4.46 0.22 4.36
N SER A 84 5.75 0.44 4.05
CA SER A 84 6.81 0.39 5.06
C SER A 84 6.61 1.45 6.15
N LYS A 85 6.15 2.66 5.78
CA LYS A 85 5.78 3.68 6.75
C LYS A 85 4.59 3.24 7.61
N HIS A 86 3.53 2.72 6.99
CA HIS A 86 2.29 2.31 7.66
C HIS A 86 2.53 1.19 8.69
N PHE A 87 3.32 0.17 8.31
CA PHE A 87 3.62 -0.96 9.19
C PHE A 87 4.86 -0.77 10.08
N GLY A 88 5.64 0.28 9.85
CA GLY A 88 6.89 0.55 10.57
C GLY A 88 7.99 -0.49 10.35
N ARG A 89 8.01 -1.16 9.18
CA ARG A 89 9.04 -2.16 8.82
C ARG A 89 9.33 -2.27 7.33
#